data_AF-S8EGV9-F1
#
_entry.id   AF-S8EGV9-F1
#
_cell.length_a   1.000
_cell.length_b   1.000
_cell.length_c   1.000
_cell.angle_alpha   90.00
_cell.angle_beta   90.00
_cell.angle_gamma   90.00
#
_symmetry.space_group_name_H-M   'P 1'
#
loop_
_entity.id
_entity.type
_entity.pdbx_description
1 polymer ?
#
loop_
_entity_poly.entity_id
_entity_poly.type
_entity_poly.pdbx_seq_one_letter_code
_entity_poly.pdbx_strand_id
1 'polypeptide(L)'
;MEPAIIITLFTTATVYDRVQTELKRNFEDQEKGLLERIRIVALPRDDAGSLDSTSLVDAFAGAYEKLVHQQPIKCIKSGTEIGAACHPDLVIVDFFGSGPIDAVRRTSKKPVRVFFWFGGSATSLFCVGGPEQQGGKGNLRAKSQEMAKLTGVSIEEAAGQISFTGKGSLIRMPGIPPMYDYEVQPQRPIAPLALLGGVNLRTYDTIAACDGLVVAGPECLEPEAIAALRDWFAETSRPVYACGPLIPHGAQAVAFEKAQSPEASKIESFLDAKLASHGDHSVIYVSFGTIFFPTEPQKLAAFLEIAMEKKVPFILNHSSPYFPLPDSLTDKLSGYSDCMVTKWCPQQLVLGHRATGVFVTHGGQNSVTEATAEGVLLICWPFILDQVTNAARVSDKLQIGYELFQARNGPGLQPAYRLGKAPEGTLEAFIAEAQQVLSKAFGDDGMRKIANAQRLQQQIAQTWSENGSSRKAVDGIIASIMQSDSSSGFFGALTAWL
;
A
#
# COMPACT_ATOMS: atom_id res chain seq x y z
N MET A 1 3.36 27.61 22.51
CA MET A 1 2.35 27.52 21.44
C MET A 1 2.89 26.53 20.43
N GLU A 2 2.23 25.39 20.23
CA GLU A 2 2.54 24.52 19.09
C GLU A 2 2.36 25.32 17.79
N PRO A 3 3.23 25.12 16.77
CA PRO A 3 3.07 25.83 15.51
C PRO A 3 1.73 25.45 14.86
N ALA A 4 1.06 26.43 14.27
CA ALA A 4 -0.12 26.18 13.48
C ALA A 4 0.29 25.55 12.12
N ILE A 5 0.19 24.22 12.00
CA ILE A 5 0.39 23.51 10.74
C ILE A 5 -0.86 23.68 9.86
N ILE A 6 -0.68 24.15 8.62
CA ILE A 6 -1.71 24.22 7.59
C ILE A 6 -1.32 23.26 6.47
N ILE A 7 -2.24 22.38 6.08
CA ILE A 7 -1.99 21.38 5.03
C ILE A 7 -2.78 21.78 3.78
N THR A 8 -2.11 21.81 2.62
CA THR A 8 -2.79 21.87 1.32
C THR A 8 -2.60 20.54 0.61
N LEU A 9 -3.68 19.79 0.45
CA LEU A 9 -3.69 18.53 -0.26
C LEU A 9 -4.17 18.77 -1.70
N PHE A 10 -3.25 18.61 -2.65
CA PHE A 10 -3.58 18.61 -4.07
C PHE A 10 -4.07 17.24 -4.52
N THR A 11 -5.13 17.21 -5.31
CA THR A 11 -5.76 15.99 -5.82
C THR A 11 -6.36 16.22 -7.20
N THR A 12 -7.00 15.20 -7.78
CA THR A 12 -7.76 15.33 -9.04
C THR A 12 -9.25 15.42 -8.78
N ALA A 13 -10.01 15.98 -9.72
CA ALA A 13 -11.48 16.06 -9.61
C ALA A 13 -12.14 14.66 -9.50
N THR A 14 -11.51 13.63 -10.07
CA THR A 14 -12.00 12.25 -10.07
C THR A 14 -12.03 11.62 -8.68
N VAL A 15 -11.05 11.93 -7.82
CA VAL A 15 -10.94 11.34 -6.48
C VAL A 15 -11.24 12.33 -5.35
N TYR A 16 -11.55 13.59 -5.67
CA TYR A 16 -11.81 14.65 -4.69
C TYR A 16 -12.86 14.26 -3.63
N ASP A 17 -14.03 13.76 -4.05
CA ASP A 17 -15.13 13.42 -3.12
C ASP A 17 -14.73 12.25 -2.20
N ARG A 18 -13.95 11.30 -2.73
CA ARG A 18 -13.38 10.19 -1.94
C ARG A 18 -12.37 10.69 -0.93
N VAL A 19 -11.46 11.59 -1.33
CA VAL A 19 -10.48 12.21 -0.42
C VAL A 19 -11.18 12.98 0.70
N GLN A 20 -12.24 13.75 0.41
CA GLN A 20 -13.01 14.44 1.44
C GLN A 20 -13.65 13.47 2.43
N THR A 21 -14.19 12.36 1.93
CA THR A 21 -14.85 11.34 2.75
C THR A 21 -13.83 10.64 3.65
N GLU A 22 -12.71 10.18 3.10
CA GLU A 22 -11.65 9.52 3.88
C GLU A 22 -10.99 10.49 4.87
N LEU A 23 -10.83 11.77 4.52
CA LEU A 23 -10.26 12.74 5.45
C LEU A 23 -11.16 12.93 6.67
N LYS A 24 -12.47 13.12 6.47
CA LYS A 24 -13.44 13.28 7.57
C LYS A 24 -13.44 12.09 8.53
N ARG A 25 -13.18 10.89 8.00
CA ARG A 25 -13.11 9.64 8.79
C ARG A 25 -11.98 9.63 9.83
N ASN A 26 -10.97 10.49 9.70
CA ASN A 26 -9.81 10.54 10.58
C ASN A 26 -9.93 11.54 11.75
N PHE A 27 -11.04 12.25 11.87
CA PHE A 27 -11.23 13.26 12.91
C PHE A 27 -12.51 12.97 13.67
N GLU A 28 -12.49 13.16 14.98
CA GLU A 28 -13.69 13.17 15.82
C GLU A 28 -14.28 14.60 15.94
N ASP A 29 -15.49 14.74 16.48
CA ASP A 29 -16.20 16.04 16.56
C ASP A 29 -15.38 17.13 17.28
N GLN A 30 -14.65 16.75 18.33
CA GLN A 30 -13.78 17.66 19.09
C GLN A 30 -12.54 18.13 18.29
N GLU A 31 -12.21 17.46 17.19
CA GLU A 31 -11.03 17.74 16.35
C GLU A 31 -11.37 18.51 15.08
N LYS A 32 -12.62 18.98 14.94
CA LYS A 32 -13.08 19.75 13.77
C LYS A 32 -12.19 20.96 13.45
N GLY A 33 -11.64 21.62 14.48
CA GLY A 33 -10.70 22.73 14.30
C GLY A 33 -9.35 22.32 13.69
N LEU A 34 -8.95 21.04 13.77
CA LEU A 34 -7.79 20.50 13.06
C LEU A 34 -8.15 20.23 11.59
N LEU A 35 -9.33 19.67 11.33
CA LEU A 35 -9.83 19.44 9.98
C LEU A 35 -9.91 20.74 9.15
N GLU A 36 -10.31 21.85 9.79
CA GLU A 36 -10.36 23.19 9.16
C GLU A 36 -8.98 23.69 8.69
N ARG A 37 -7.87 23.11 9.19
CA ARG A 37 -6.51 23.44 8.74
C ARG A 37 -6.08 22.67 7.49
N ILE A 38 -6.91 21.75 6.99
CA ILE A 38 -6.63 20.93 5.82
C ILE A 38 -7.46 21.44 4.64
N ARG A 39 -6.77 21.90 3.61
CA ARG A 39 -7.35 22.49 2.41
C ARG A 39 -7.19 21.51 1.26
N ILE A 40 -8.30 21.10 0.65
CA ILE A 40 -8.27 20.15 -0.47
C ILE A 40 -8.49 20.91 -1.77
N VAL A 41 -7.56 20.76 -2.71
CA VAL A 41 -7.61 21.43 -4.02
C VAL A 41 -7.62 20.37 -5.11
N ALA A 42 -8.73 20.23 -5.83
CA ALA A 42 -8.72 19.50 -7.09
C ALA A 42 -8.05 20.36 -8.17
N LEU A 43 -7.01 19.81 -8.80
CA LEU A 43 -6.28 20.39 -9.92
C LEU A 43 -6.83 19.89 -11.26
N PRO A 44 -6.73 20.69 -12.32
CA PRO A 44 -7.07 20.25 -13.67
C PRO A 44 -6.17 19.10 -14.11
N ARG A 45 -6.77 18.17 -14.86
CA ARG A 45 -6.09 17.05 -15.50
C ARG A 45 -6.82 16.80 -16.81
N ASP A 46 -6.05 16.66 -17.89
CA ASP A 46 -6.63 16.25 -19.17
C ASP A 46 -7.08 14.78 -19.03
N ASP A 47 -8.37 14.57 -19.28
CA ASP A 47 -9.15 13.37 -19.01
C ASP A 47 -8.90 12.21 -20.00
N ALA A 48 -7.82 12.29 -20.77
CA ALA A 48 -7.40 11.25 -21.70
C ALA A 48 -6.72 10.07 -20.97
N GLY A 49 -7.48 9.33 -20.15
CA GLY A 49 -7.38 7.89 -19.86
C GLY A 49 -6.02 7.21 -19.64
N SER A 50 -4.92 7.96 -19.46
CA SER A 50 -3.56 7.46 -19.56
C SER A 50 -2.76 7.83 -18.32
N LEU A 51 -1.69 7.07 -18.08
CA LEU A 51 -0.66 7.40 -17.08
C LEU A 51 0.14 8.67 -17.45
N ASP A 52 -0.28 9.43 -18.45
CA ASP A 52 0.26 10.75 -18.71
C ASP A 52 -0.10 11.69 -17.54
N SER A 53 0.93 12.03 -16.77
CA SER A 53 0.83 12.94 -15.63
C SER A 53 1.26 14.35 -16.00
N THR A 54 1.64 14.64 -17.26
CA THR A 54 2.23 15.93 -17.65
C THR A 54 1.30 17.09 -17.32
N SER A 55 0.02 17.00 -17.71
CA SER A 55 -0.99 18.03 -17.39
C SER A 55 -1.17 18.23 -15.88
N LEU A 56 -1.09 17.15 -15.09
CA LEU A 56 -1.18 17.23 -13.63
C LEU A 56 0.08 17.84 -13.00
N VAL A 57 1.26 17.53 -13.54
CA VAL A 57 2.54 18.13 -13.12
C VAL A 57 2.54 19.63 -13.40
N ASP A 58 2.09 20.06 -14.57
CA ASP A 58 1.98 21.48 -14.92
C ASP A 58 0.94 22.19 -14.06
N ALA A 59 -0.21 21.56 -13.83
CA ALA A 59 -1.24 22.06 -12.93
C ALA A 59 -0.73 22.22 -11.49
N PHE A 60 0.05 21.25 -10.99
CA PHE A 60 0.70 21.35 -9.69
C PHE A 60 1.72 22.48 -9.67
N ALA A 61 2.57 22.60 -10.69
CA ALA A 61 3.59 23.65 -10.75
C ALA A 61 2.95 25.06 -10.69
N GLY A 62 1.89 25.29 -11.45
CA GLY A 62 1.15 26.56 -11.42
C GLY A 62 0.43 26.81 -10.08
N ALA A 63 -0.14 25.77 -9.47
CA ALA A 63 -0.76 25.90 -8.15
C ALA A 63 0.28 26.16 -7.04
N TYR A 64 1.43 25.49 -7.10
CA TYR A 64 2.54 25.68 -6.18
C TYR A 64 3.14 27.10 -6.30
N GLU A 65 3.29 27.61 -7.53
CA GLU A 65 3.71 28.99 -7.77
C GLU A 65 2.75 29.99 -7.13
N LYS A 66 1.43 29.79 -7.29
CA LYS A 66 0.43 30.62 -6.58
C LYS A 66 0.59 30.55 -5.06
N LEU A 67 0.83 29.37 -4.47
CA LEU A 67 1.13 29.27 -3.03
C LEU A 67 2.36 30.09 -2.63
N VAL A 68 3.45 29.97 -3.40
CA VAL A 68 4.71 30.71 -3.14
C VAL A 68 4.52 32.22 -3.31
N HIS A 69 3.62 32.66 -4.18
CA HIS A 69 3.28 34.08 -4.36
C HIS A 69 2.10 34.55 -3.51
N GLN A 70 1.60 33.71 -2.60
CA GLN A 70 0.46 33.99 -1.73
C GLN A 70 -0.79 34.42 -2.50
N GLN A 71 -1.01 33.82 -3.66
CA GLN A 71 -2.17 34.05 -4.51
C GLN A 71 -3.24 32.97 -4.27
N PRO A 72 -4.54 33.30 -4.48
CA PRO A 72 -5.61 32.33 -4.35
C PRO A 72 -5.50 31.19 -5.37
N ILE A 73 -5.92 29.99 -4.96
CA ILE A 73 -5.97 28.81 -5.83
C ILE A 73 -7.40 28.35 -5.97
N LYS A 74 -7.87 28.23 -7.21
CA LYS A 74 -9.21 27.75 -7.51
C LYS A 74 -9.23 26.23 -7.55
N CYS A 75 -10.09 25.61 -6.75
CA CYS A 75 -10.40 24.19 -6.84
C CYS A 75 -11.34 23.95 -8.03
N ILE A 76 -10.94 23.12 -9.01
CA ILE A 76 -11.76 22.91 -10.22
C ILE A 76 -13.04 22.13 -9.94
N LYS A 77 -13.06 21.32 -8.88
CA LYS A 77 -14.20 20.47 -8.53
C LYS A 77 -15.26 21.24 -7.74
N SER A 78 -14.87 22.01 -6.72
CA SER A 78 -15.81 22.77 -5.89
C SER A 78 -16.08 24.18 -6.39
N GLY A 79 -15.23 24.71 -7.28
CA GLY A 79 -15.27 26.11 -7.71
C GLY A 79 -14.76 27.10 -6.66
N THR A 80 -14.46 26.64 -5.45
CA THR A 80 -14.00 27.47 -4.33
C THR A 80 -12.61 28.03 -4.59
N GLU A 81 -12.43 29.32 -4.31
CA GLU A 81 -11.11 29.92 -4.21
C GLU A 81 -10.56 29.73 -2.80
N ILE A 82 -9.44 29.01 -2.71
CA ILE A 82 -8.71 28.83 -1.48
C ILE A 82 -7.74 30.00 -1.37
N GLY A 83 -7.94 30.82 -0.33
CA GLY A 83 -7.19 32.06 -0.11
C GLY A 83 -5.69 31.86 0.11
N ALA A 84 -4.98 32.99 0.16
CA ALA A 84 -3.55 33.05 0.36
C ALA A 84 -3.11 32.21 1.58
N ALA A 85 -2.12 31.35 1.36
CA ALA A 85 -1.45 30.57 2.39
C ALA A 85 -0.18 31.26 2.88
N CYS A 86 0.42 30.74 3.95
CA CYS A 86 1.84 30.93 4.17
C CYS A 86 2.66 30.22 3.08
N HIS A 87 3.93 30.62 2.92
CA HIS A 87 4.85 29.91 2.04
C HIS A 87 4.98 28.44 2.49
N PRO A 88 5.03 27.46 1.56
CA PRO A 88 5.27 26.07 1.92
C PRO A 88 6.64 25.90 2.58
N ASP A 89 6.69 25.15 3.68
CA ASP A 89 7.93 24.76 4.35
C ASP A 89 8.39 23.34 3.98
N LEU A 90 7.41 22.51 3.62
CA LEU A 90 7.60 21.11 3.30
C LEU A 90 6.56 20.67 2.26
N VAL A 91 6.98 19.80 1.35
CA VAL A 91 6.13 19.16 0.34
C VAL A 91 6.27 17.65 0.49
N ILE A 92 5.15 16.93 0.39
CA ILE A 92 5.13 15.47 0.34
C ILE A 92 4.57 15.08 -1.03
N VAL A 93 5.29 14.21 -1.73
CA VAL A 93 4.93 13.71 -3.07
C VAL A 93 4.76 12.20 -3.04
N ASP A 94 3.92 11.66 -3.91
CA ASP A 94 3.84 10.22 -4.17
C ASP A 94 4.90 9.81 -5.23
N PHE A 95 4.74 8.63 -5.84
CA PHE A 95 5.70 8.10 -6.82
C PHE A 95 5.68 8.81 -8.18
N PHE A 96 4.78 9.79 -8.39
CA PHE A 96 4.82 10.73 -9.52
C PHE A 96 5.58 12.03 -9.15
N GLY A 97 6.55 11.92 -8.23
CA GLY A 97 7.16 13.07 -7.56
C GLY A 97 8.23 13.83 -8.33
N SER A 98 8.83 13.30 -9.40
CA SER A 98 9.96 13.97 -10.09
C SER A 98 9.60 15.37 -10.63
N GLY A 99 8.51 15.48 -11.40
CA GLY A 99 8.02 16.77 -11.90
C GLY A 99 7.63 17.77 -10.79
N PRO A 100 6.84 17.35 -9.79
CA PRO A 100 6.54 18.16 -8.62
C PRO A 100 7.79 18.62 -7.85
N ILE A 101 8.80 17.75 -7.65
CA ILE A 101 10.07 18.10 -7.02
C ILE A 101 10.76 19.21 -7.83
N ASP A 102 10.89 19.06 -9.15
CA ASP A 102 11.52 20.07 -10.01
C ASP A 102 10.78 21.41 -9.94
N ALA A 103 9.44 21.40 -9.95
CA ALA A 103 8.63 22.60 -9.78
C ALA A 103 8.87 23.27 -8.42
N VAL A 104 8.96 22.49 -7.34
CA VAL A 104 9.29 23.00 -6.00
C VAL A 104 10.67 23.65 -5.99
N ARG A 105 11.69 23.01 -6.58
CA ARG A 105 13.06 23.56 -6.63
C ARG A 105 13.17 24.83 -7.44
N ARG A 106 12.49 24.88 -8.58
CA ARG A 106 12.53 26.04 -9.48
C ARG A 106 11.83 27.27 -8.89
N THR A 107 10.75 27.06 -8.15
CA THR A 107 9.84 28.15 -7.76
C THR A 107 10.04 28.62 -6.33
N SER A 108 10.56 27.78 -5.43
CA SER A 108 10.67 28.14 -4.01
C SER A 108 11.72 29.23 -3.78
N LYS A 109 11.35 30.25 -3.01
CA LYS A 109 12.25 31.36 -2.63
C LYS A 109 13.18 31.03 -1.45
N LYS A 110 12.90 29.92 -0.76
CA LYS A 110 13.69 29.37 0.33
C LYS A 110 13.86 27.85 0.12
N PRO A 111 14.83 27.19 0.76
CA PRO A 111 14.90 25.75 0.76
C PRO A 111 13.61 25.14 1.34
N VAL A 112 12.91 24.33 0.56
CA VAL A 112 11.69 23.60 0.96
C VAL A 112 11.98 22.11 0.93
N ARG A 113 11.76 21.39 2.02
CA ARG A 113 12.03 19.94 2.01
C ARG A 113 10.98 19.19 1.20
N VAL A 114 11.39 18.24 0.37
CA VAL A 114 10.47 17.39 -0.40
C VAL A 114 10.64 15.93 -0.01
N PHE A 115 9.63 15.39 0.67
CA PHE A 115 9.59 13.99 1.08
C PHE A 115 8.83 13.14 0.08
N PHE A 116 9.36 11.94 -0.22
CA PHE A 116 8.62 10.92 -0.93
C PHE A 116 7.78 10.11 0.06
N TRP A 117 6.45 10.11 -0.09
CA TRP A 117 5.56 9.21 0.64
C TRP A 117 5.35 7.92 -0.15
N PHE A 118 5.75 6.80 0.44
CA PHE A 118 5.61 5.47 -0.12
C PHE A 118 4.57 4.65 0.63
N GLY A 119 3.46 4.34 -0.06
CA GLY A 119 2.33 3.58 0.47
C GLY A 119 2.48 2.06 0.45
N GLY A 120 3.56 1.54 -0.14
CA GLY A 120 3.82 0.09 -0.20
C GLY A 120 4.71 -0.43 0.93
N SER A 121 5.07 -1.69 0.85
CA SER A 121 6.03 -2.34 1.76
C SER A 121 7.43 -1.73 1.66
N ALA A 122 8.04 -1.43 2.81
CA ALA A 122 9.43 -0.97 2.88
C ALA A 122 10.39 -1.89 2.12
N THR A 123 10.23 -3.21 2.26
CA THR A 123 11.02 -4.21 1.53
C THR A 123 10.85 -4.09 0.01
N SER A 124 9.65 -3.78 -0.48
CA SER A 124 9.40 -3.70 -1.93
C SER A 124 10.12 -2.55 -2.64
N LEU A 125 10.52 -1.49 -1.92
CA LEU A 125 11.31 -0.39 -2.50
C LEU A 125 12.67 -0.84 -2.99
N PHE A 126 13.25 -1.87 -2.36
CA PHE A 126 14.53 -2.41 -2.80
C PHE A 126 14.42 -2.96 -4.23
N CYS A 127 13.29 -3.60 -4.60
CA CYS A 127 13.04 -4.10 -5.95
C CYS A 127 13.03 -3.02 -7.05
N VAL A 128 12.92 -1.75 -6.70
CA VAL A 128 12.84 -0.65 -7.66
C VAL A 128 14.18 0.05 -7.80
N GLY A 129 14.69 0.64 -6.72
CA GLY A 129 15.90 1.48 -6.76
C GLY A 129 16.97 1.09 -5.76
N GLY A 130 16.75 0.04 -4.97
CA GLY A 130 17.67 -0.36 -3.91
C GLY A 130 19.04 -0.83 -4.42
N PRO A 131 20.05 -0.90 -3.54
CA PRO A 131 21.35 -1.45 -3.87
C PRO A 131 21.27 -2.91 -4.34
N GLU A 132 22.09 -3.30 -5.32
CA GLU A 132 22.04 -4.66 -5.91
C GLU A 132 22.35 -5.77 -4.90
N GLN A 133 23.26 -5.51 -3.97
CA GLN A 133 23.62 -6.42 -2.88
C GLN A 133 22.46 -6.70 -1.91
N GLN A 134 21.42 -5.85 -1.91
CA GLN A 134 20.19 -5.99 -1.14
C GLN A 134 19.00 -6.42 -2.03
N GLY A 135 19.29 -7.01 -3.20
CA GLY A 135 18.27 -7.50 -4.12
C GLY A 135 17.64 -6.44 -5.01
N GLY A 136 18.17 -5.21 -5.01
CA GLY A 136 17.67 -4.13 -5.83
C GLY A 136 18.23 -4.07 -7.24
N LYS A 137 17.82 -3.04 -7.98
CA LYS A 137 18.19 -2.86 -9.40
C LYS A 137 19.33 -1.86 -9.61
N GLY A 138 19.84 -1.24 -8.54
CA GLY A 138 20.83 -0.17 -8.64
C GLY A 138 20.30 1.00 -9.48
N ASN A 139 21.12 1.52 -10.40
CA ASN A 139 20.69 2.60 -11.30
C ASN A 139 19.76 2.09 -12.41
N LEU A 140 18.48 1.93 -12.08
CA LEU A 140 17.46 1.43 -13.00
C LEU A 140 17.39 2.27 -14.28
N ARG A 141 17.40 3.61 -14.15
CA ARG A 141 17.30 4.51 -15.31
C ARG A 141 18.45 4.34 -16.30
N ALA A 142 19.70 4.30 -15.83
CA ALA A 142 20.86 4.11 -16.71
C ALA A 142 20.82 2.75 -17.42
N LYS A 143 20.47 1.68 -16.69
CA LYS A 143 20.33 0.33 -17.26
C LYS A 143 19.22 0.24 -18.30
N SER A 144 18.08 0.87 -18.03
CA SER A 144 16.97 0.94 -18.98
C SER A 144 17.34 1.70 -20.24
N GLN A 145 18.09 2.81 -20.13
CA GLN A 145 18.58 3.56 -21.30
C GLN A 145 19.55 2.73 -22.13
N GLU A 146 20.46 2.00 -21.50
CA GLU A 146 21.40 1.13 -22.19
C GLU A 146 20.66 -0.01 -22.92
N MET A 147 19.77 -0.71 -22.23
CA MET A 147 18.97 -1.78 -22.82
C MET A 147 18.09 -1.28 -23.98
N ALA A 148 17.44 -0.12 -23.83
CA ALA A 148 16.65 0.50 -24.89
C ALA A 148 17.50 0.79 -26.14
N LYS A 149 18.71 1.32 -25.97
CA LYS A 149 19.66 1.56 -27.08
C LYS A 149 20.06 0.26 -27.78
N LEU A 150 20.28 -0.82 -27.02
CA LEU A 150 20.73 -2.11 -27.57
C LEU A 150 19.63 -2.90 -28.28
N THR A 151 18.38 -2.77 -27.83
CA THR A 151 17.26 -3.61 -28.27
C THR A 151 16.22 -2.89 -29.12
N GLY A 152 16.25 -1.54 -29.14
CA GLY A 152 15.31 -0.71 -29.89
C GLY A 152 13.93 -0.55 -29.22
N VAL A 153 13.72 -1.08 -28.02
CA VAL A 153 12.49 -0.88 -27.23
C VAL A 153 12.50 0.47 -26.51
N SER A 154 11.34 0.93 -26.01
CA SER A 154 11.29 2.16 -25.20
C SER A 154 12.02 1.98 -23.85
N ILE A 155 12.43 3.07 -23.23
CA ILE A 155 13.06 3.03 -21.90
C ILE A 155 12.13 2.40 -20.85
N GLU A 156 10.83 2.64 -20.95
CA GLU A 156 9.82 2.08 -20.05
C GLU A 156 9.68 0.57 -20.26
N GLU A 157 9.65 0.09 -21.51
CA GLU A 157 9.63 -1.34 -21.80
C GLU A 157 10.90 -2.04 -21.27
N ALA A 158 12.07 -1.43 -21.50
CA ALA A 158 13.33 -1.92 -20.95
C ALA A 158 13.32 -1.97 -19.41
N ALA A 159 12.80 -0.94 -18.74
CA ALA A 159 12.62 -0.94 -17.30
C ALA A 159 11.68 -2.05 -16.81
N GLY A 160 10.60 -2.31 -17.55
CA GLY A 160 9.67 -3.41 -17.28
C GLY A 160 10.37 -4.77 -17.35
N GLN A 161 11.14 -5.00 -18.41
CA GLN A 161 11.91 -6.25 -18.58
C GLN A 161 12.96 -6.45 -17.49
N ILE A 162 13.69 -5.40 -17.11
CA ILE A 162 14.68 -5.44 -16.00
C ILE A 162 14.00 -5.75 -14.65
N SER A 163 12.80 -5.22 -14.44
CA SER A 163 12.09 -5.30 -13.17
C SER A 163 11.38 -6.64 -12.98
N PHE A 164 10.74 -7.18 -14.02
CA PHE A 164 9.73 -8.24 -13.87
C PHE A 164 10.06 -9.57 -14.56
N THR A 165 11.08 -9.65 -15.42
CA THR A 165 11.43 -10.91 -16.09
C THR A 165 12.37 -11.76 -15.23
N GLY A 166 13.31 -11.13 -14.53
CA GLY A 166 14.37 -11.81 -13.78
C GLY A 166 15.36 -12.58 -14.66
N LYS A 167 16.48 -13.00 -14.08
CA LYS A 167 17.52 -13.84 -14.71
C LYS A 167 17.75 -15.15 -13.97
N GLY A 168 16.97 -15.44 -12.93
CA GLY A 168 17.17 -16.56 -12.02
C GLY A 168 18.26 -16.32 -10.98
N SER A 169 18.58 -15.06 -10.71
CA SER A 169 19.56 -14.70 -9.69
C SER A 169 18.92 -14.77 -8.30
N LEU A 170 19.64 -15.33 -7.33
CA LEU A 170 19.20 -15.34 -5.94
C LEU A 170 19.39 -13.95 -5.33
N ILE A 171 18.28 -13.29 -4.96
CA ILE A 171 18.27 -11.97 -4.34
C ILE A 171 17.97 -12.05 -2.85
N ARG A 172 18.52 -11.10 -2.09
CA ARG A 172 18.41 -11.04 -0.63
C ARG A 172 17.90 -9.66 -0.22
N MET A 173 16.59 -9.54 -0.11
CA MET A 173 15.95 -8.31 0.34
C MET A 173 15.86 -8.24 1.86
N PRO A 174 16.04 -7.06 2.47
CA PRO A 174 15.87 -6.87 3.91
C PRO A 174 14.49 -7.30 4.42
N GLY A 175 14.46 -7.99 5.55
CA GLY A 175 13.20 -8.35 6.23
C GLY A 175 12.48 -9.59 5.68
N ILE A 176 12.97 -10.27 4.63
CA ILE A 176 12.35 -11.48 4.05
C ILE A 176 13.38 -12.58 3.73
N PRO A 177 12.97 -13.85 3.53
CA PRO A 177 13.88 -14.89 3.07
C PRO A 177 14.39 -14.60 1.64
N PRO A 178 15.52 -15.20 1.24
CA PRO A 178 15.98 -15.12 -0.15
C PRO A 178 14.93 -15.65 -1.12
N MET A 179 14.93 -15.12 -2.33
CA MET A 179 14.10 -15.60 -3.44
C MET A 179 14.81 -15.37 -4.77
N TYR A 180 14.40 -16.06 -5.83
CA TYR A 180 14.88 -15.71 -7.16
C TYR A 180 14.26 -14.40 -7.63
N ASP A 181 15.01 -13.64 -8.42
CA ASP A 181 14.58 -12.32 -8.91
C ASP A 181 13.33 -12.34 -9.80
N TYR A 182 13.01 -13.47 -10.45
CA TYR A 182 11.75 -13.64 -11.16
C TYR A 182 10.55 -13.88 -10.24
N GLU A 183 10.75 -14.26 -8.97
CA GLU A 183 9.64 -14.54 -8.05
C GLU A 183 8.84 -13.30 -7.69
N VAL A 184 9.40 -12.09 -7.88
CA VAL A 184 8.69 -10.82 -7.71
C VAL A 184 7.53 -10.66 -8.70
N GLN A 185 7.48 -11.49 -9.74
CA GLN A 185 6.38 -11.59 -10.71
C GLN A 185 5.71 -12.98 -10.59
N PRO A 186 4.81 -13.19 -9.61
CA PRO A 186 4.25 -14.50 -9.28
C PRO A 186 3.16 -14.96 -10.26
N GLN A 187 2.65 -14.04 -11.09
CA GLN A 187 1.59 -14.28 -12.06
C GLN A 187 1.95 -13.63 -13.40
N ARG A 188 1.17 -13.91 -14.44
CA ARG A 188 1.26 -13.17 -15.71
C ARG A 188 1.06 -11.66 -15.45
N PRO A 189 1.83 -10.78 -16.11
CA PRO A 189 1.65 -9.34 -15.94
C PRO A 189 0.21 -8.92 -16.23
N ILE A 190 -0.38 -8.16 -15.31
CA ILE A 190 -1.75 -7.64 -15.43
C ILE A 190 -1.84 -6.43 -16.38
N ALA A 191 -0.68 -5.92 -16.82
CA ALA A 191 -0.53 -4.79 -17.71
C ALA A 191 0.73 -4.95 -18.56
N PRO A 192 0.86 -4.22 -19.69
CA PRO A 192 2.08 -4.22 -20.51
C PRO A 192 3.33 -3.85 -19.70
N LEU A 193 4.47 -4.47 -20.03
CA LEU A 193 5.73 -4.22 -19.33
C LEU A 193 6.16 -2.76 -19.39
N ALA A 194 5.97 -2.08 -20.53
CA ALA A 194 6.18 -0.63 -20.64
C ALA A 194 5.39 0.17 -19.59
N LEU A 195 4.14 -0.21 -19.30
CA LEU A 195 3.33 0.50 -18.32
C LEU A 195 3.92 0.35 -16.91
N LEU A 196 4.25 -0.88 -16.54
CA LEU A 196 4.81 -1.23 -15.23
C LEU A 196 6.22 -0.66 -15.04
N GLY A 197 7.05 -0.76 -16.08
CA GLY A 197 8.39 -0.19 -16.12
C GLY A 197 8.39 1.33 -16.01
N GLY A 198 7.43 2.01 -16.65
CA GLY A 198 7.23 3.44 -16.49
C GLY A 198 6.90 3.84 -15.04
N VAL A 199 6.11 3.04 -14.32
CA VAL A 199 5.84 3.26 -12.88
C VAL A 199 7.12 3.07 -12.05
N ASN A 200 7.91 2.04 -12.32
CA ASN A 200 9.18 1.81 -11.61
C ASN A 200 10.21 2.91 -11.89
N LEU A 201 10.29 3.42 -13.13
CA LEU A 201 11.16 4.55 -13.46
C LEU A 201 10.76 5.82 -12.70
N ARG A 202 9.47 6.16 -12.66
CA ARG A 202 8.99 7.33 -11.90
C ARG A 202 9.24 7.20 -10.40
N THR A 203 9.04 6.00 -9.86
CA THR A 203 9.35 5.69 -8.47
C THR A 203 10.85 5.84 -8.20
N TYR A 204 11.70 5.29 -9.07
CA TYR A 204 13.16 5.43 -9.00
C TYR A 204 13.59 6.91 -9.04
N ASP A 205 13.06 7.69 -9.98
CA ASP A 205 13.39 9.12 -10.13
C ASP A 205 12.97 9.92 -8.90
N THR A 206 11.81 9.60 -8.33
CA THR A 206 11.33 10.23 -7.09
C THR A 206 12.22 9.88 -5.91
N ILE A 207 12.63 8.61 -5.76
CA ILE A 207 13.60 8.19 -4.74
C ILE A 207 14.91 8.96 -4.92
N ALA A 208 15.40 9.11 -6.15
CA ALA A 208 16.67 9.79 -6.42
C ALA A 208 16.60 11.30 -6.11
N ALA A 209 15.46 11.95 -6.33
CA ALA A 209 15.30 13.40 -6.23
C ALA A 209 14.78 13.92 -4.88
N CYS A 210 14.14 13.08 -4.06
CA CYS A 210 13.58 13.49 -2.77
C CYS A 210 14.68 13.75 -1.71
N ASP A 211 14.35 14.58 -0.71
CA ASP A 211 15.20 14.87 0.44
C ASP A 211 15.07 13.83 1.56
N GLY A 212 14.08 12.95 1.48
CA GLY A 212 13.81 11.94 2.49
C GLY A 212 12.59 11.11 2.17
N LEU A 213 12.40 10.03 2.92
CA LEU A 213 11.35 9.04 2.70
C LEU A 213 10.38 9.01 3.88
N VAL A 214 9.09 8.91 3.58
CA VAL A 214 8.02 8.61 4.53
C VAL A 214 7.39 7.28 4.10
N VAL A 215 7.46 6.26 4.95
CA VAL A 215 6.85 4.96 4.72
C VAL A 215 5.53 4.88 5.48
N ALA A 216 4.47 4.43 4.80
CA ALA A 216 3.11 4.39 5.37
C ALA A 216 2.87 3.23 6.35
N GLY A 217 3.74 2.22 6.35
CA GLY A 217 3.66 1.05 7.25
C GLY A 217 4.27 1.30 8.64
N PRO A 218 3.78 0.63 9.70
CA PRO A 218 4.40 0.70 11.02
C PRO A 218 5.76 0.00 11.03
N GLU A 219 6.72 0.57 11.74
CA GLU A 219 8.08 0.02 11.81
C GLU A 219 8.13 -1.40 12.36
N CYS A 220 7.28 -1.73 13.34
CA CYS A 220 7.22 -3.08 13.93
C CYS A 220 6.85 -4.18 12.92
N LEU A 221 6.27 -3.81 11.78
CA LEU A 221 5.89 -4.76 10.73
C LEU A 221 7.06 -5.09 9.79
N GLU A 222 8.02 -4.18 9.64
CA GLU A 222 9.16 -4.29 8.71
C GLU A 222 10.47 -3.75 9.32
N PRO A 223 10.88 -4.14 10.55
CA PRO A 223 11.95 -3.45 11.27
C PRO A 223 13.30 -3.55 10.55
N GLU A 224 13.65 -4.71 9.99
CA GLU A 224 14.91 -4.87 9.25
C GLU A 224 14.92 -4.10 7.93
N ALA A 225 13.78 -4.00 7.26
CA ALA A 225 13.68 -3.23 6.01
C ALA A 225 13.73 -1.73 6.27
N ILE A 226 13.06 -1.24 7.31
CA ILE A 226 13.15 0.16 7.73
C ILE A 226 14.58 0.52 8.15
N ALA A 227 15.26 -0.35 8.90
CA ALA A 227 16.67 -0.15 9.25
C ALA A 227 17.55 -0.08 7.99
N ALA A 228 17.41 -1.01 7.06
CA ALA A 228 18.17 -0.99 5.81
C ALA A 228 17.86 0.23 4.92
N LEU A 229 16.61 0.71 4.90
CA LEU A 229 16.24 1.94 4.21
C LEU A 229 16.94 3.16 4.84
N ARG A 230 17.01 3.23 6.18
CA ARG A 230 17.73 4.30 6.89
C ARG A 230 19.21 4.27 6.54
N ASP A 231 19.85 3.10 6.52
CA ASP A 231 21.25 2.98 6.13
C ASP A 231 21.48 3.44 4.69
N TRP A 232 20.65 2.97 3.76
CA TRP A 232 20.74 3.36 2.34
C TRP A 232 20.54 4.87 2.13
N PHE A 233 19.54 5.48 2.76
CA PHE A 233 19.29 6.92 2.61
C PHE A 233 20.34 7.77 3.36
N ALA A 234 20.95 7.25 4.43
CA ALA A 234 22.02 7.93 5.16
C ALA A 234 23.29 8.14 4.32
N GLU A 235 23.55 7.30 3.31
CA GLU A 235 24.65 7.49 2.33
C GLU A 235 24.59 8.86 1.63
N THR A 236 23.40 9.45 1.58
CA THR A 236 23.11 10.75 0.96
C THR A 236 22.57 11.76 1.96
N SER A 237 22.73 11.50 3.27
CA SER A 237 22.24 12.34 4.38
C SER A 237 20.73 12.62 4.35
N ARG A 238 19.93 11.67 3.85
CA ARG A 238 18.47 11.78 3.78
C ARG A 238 17.79 10.97 4.89
N PRO A 239 16.79 11.50 5.61
CA PRO A 239 16.11 10.75 6.66
C PRO A 239 15.01 9.83 6.10
N VAL A 240 14.69 8.79 6.86
CA VAL A 240 13.57 7.86 6.62
C VAL A 240 12.68 7.81 7.85
N TYR A 241 11.38 8.07 7.65
CA TYR A 241 10.35 8.10 8.69
C TYR A 241 9.30 7.02 8.43
N ALA A 242 9.10 6.11 9.37
CA ALA A 242 8.04 5.11 9.31
C ALA A 242 6.83 5.63 10.10
N CYS A 243 5.79 6.08 9.40
CA CYS A 243 4.66 6.80 9.99
C CYS A 243 3.37 5.96 10.05
N GLY A 244 3.46 4.63 10.03
CA GLY A 244 2.28 3.77 10.04
C GLY A 244 1.88 3.18 11.40
N PRO A 245 0.73 2.50 11.51
CA PRO A 245 -0.27 2.42 10.46
C PRO A 245 -1.04 3.74 10.35
N LEU A 246 -1.40 4.14 9.13
CA LEU A 246 -2.27 5.29 8.87
C LEU A 246 -3.72 4.82 8.70
N ILE A 247 -4.25 4.17 9.74
CA ILE A 247 -5.59 3.58 9.76
C ILE A 247 -6.54 4.51 10.55
N PRO A 248 -7.65 4.95 9.94
CA PRO A 248 -8.71 5.65 10.68
C PRO A 248 -9.24 4.78 11.82
N HIS A 249 -9.39 5.36 13.01
CA HIS A 249 -9.87 4.67 14.20
C HIS A 249 -10.87 5.55 14.95
N GLY A 250 -11.63 4.95 15.87
CA GLY A 250 -12.64 5.66 16.64
C GLY A 250 -14.07 5.45 16.13
N ALA A 251 -15.03 6.02 16.87
CA ALA A 251 -16.45 5.80 16.63
C ALA A 251 -16.90 6.44 15.30
N GLN A 252 -16.38 7.63 14.98
CA GLN A 252 -16.68 8.26 13.69
C GLN A 252 -16.08 7.46 12.54
N ALA A 253 -14.85 6.96 12.68
CA ALA A 253 -14.22 6.16 11.63
C ALA A 253 -15.07 4.93 11.24
N VAL A 254 -15.61 4.22 12.24
CA VAL A 254 -16.51 3.08 12.06
C VAL A 254 -17.83 3.51 11.43
N ALA A 255 -18.44 4.60 11.91
CA ALA A 255 -19.71 5.10 11.39
C ALA A 255 -19.61 5.53 9.92
N PHE A 256 -18.54 6.26 9.55
CA PHE A 256 -18.29 6.67 8.17
C PHE A 256 -18.04 5.48 7.26
N GLU A 257 -17.29 4.46 7.69
CA GLU A 257 -17.07 3.26 6.88
C GLU A 257 -18.37 2.48 6.65
N LYS A 258 -19.19 2.31 7.70
CA LYS A 258 -20.51 1.70 7.57
C LYS A 258 -21.38 2.44 6.55
N ALA A 259 -21.34 3.77 6.56
CA ALA A 259 -22.09 4.59 5.61
C ALA A 259 -21.62 4.46 4.15
N GLN A 260 -20.42 3.91 3.89
CA GLN A 260 -19.93 3.66 2.54
C GLN A 260 -20.56 2.42 1.88
N SER A 261 -21.12 1.47 2.65
CA SER A 261 -21.85 0.31 2.10
C SER A 261 -23.34 0.36 2.43
N PRO A 262 -24.24 0.30 1.44
CA PRO A 262 -25.66 0.04 1.73
C PRO A 262 -25.89 -1.36 2.32
N GLU A 263 -24.90 -2.26 2.24
CA GLU A 263 -24.96 -3.62 2.77
C GLU A 263 -24.28 -3.75 4.15
N ALA A 264 -23.74 -2.67 4.73
CA ALA A 264 -22.99 -2.72 5.99
C ALA A 264 -23.78 -3.43 7.10
N SER A 265 -25.07 -3.09 7.28
CA SER A 265 -25.92 -3.72 8.29
C SER A 265 -26.18 -5.20 8.03
N LYS A 266 -26.24 -5.62 6.76
CA LYS A 266 -26.38 -7.04 6.40
C LYS A 266 -25.09 -7.81 6.67
N ILE A 267 -23.94 -7.21 6.37
CA ILE A 267 -22.61 -7.76 6.64
C ILE A 267 -22.42 -7.94 8.15
N GLU A 268 -22.71 -6.92 8.93
CA GLU A 268 -22.64 -6.97 10.40
C GLU A 268 -23.57 -8.05 10.97
N SER A 269 -24.84 -8.07 10.53
CA SER A 269 -25.80 -9.10 10.98
C SER A 269 -25.36 -10.53 10.60
N PHE A 270 -24.76 -10.71 9.42
CA PHE A 270 -24.19 -11.99 9.01
C PHE A 270 -23.06 -12.40 9.95
N LEU A 271 -22.13 -11.49 10.22
CA LEU A 271 -20.99 -11.73 11.09
C LEU A 271 -21.41 -12.03 12.54
N ASP A 272 -22.39 -11.31 13.09
CA ASP A 272 -23.00 -11.58 14.39
C ASP A 272 -23.62 -12.98 14.44
N ALA A 273 -24.38 -13.35 13.40
CA ALA A 273 -24.98 -14.68 13.30
C ALA A 273 -23.92 -15.79 13.20
N LYS A 274 -22.82 -15.56 12.47
CA LYS A 274 -21.70 -16.52 12.40
C LYS A 274 -20.94 -16.59 13.71
N LEU A 275 -20.73 -15.47 14.41
CA LEU A 275 -20.17 -15.47 15.76
C LEU A 275 -20.99 -16.33 16.72
N ALA A 276 -22.32 -16.18 16.69
CA ALA A 276 -23.22 -16.94 17.56
C ALA A 276 -23.26 -18.45 17.24
N SER A 277 -23.09 -18.83 15.97
CA SER A 277 -23.21 -20.23 15.52
C SER A 277 -21.88 -20.98 15.42
N HIS A 278 -20.78 -20.29 15.15
CA HIS A 278 -19.47 -20.88 14.87
C HIS A 278 -18.36 -20.39 15.82
N GLY A 279 -18.61 -19.34 16.62
CA GLY A 279 -17.66 -18.80 17.58
C GLY A 279 -16.67 -17.78 17.00
N ASP A 280 -15.72 -17.38 17.85
CA ASP A 280 -14.65 -16.45 17.48
C ASP A 280 -13.74 -17.03 16.38
N HIS A 281 -13.20 -16.16 15.53
CA HIS A 281 -12.22 -16.51 14.50
C HIS A 281 -12.64 -17.64 13.54
N SER A 282 -13.94 -17.77 13.29
CA SER A 282 -14.53 -18.84 12.47
C SER A 282 -14.77 -18.46 11.01
N VAL A 283 -14.86 -17.16 10.69
CA VAL A 283 -15.20 -16.64 9.36
C VAL A 283 -13.95 -16.37 8.53
N ILE A 284 -14.00 -16.77 7.26
CA ILE A 284 -13.04 -16.35 6.23
C ILE A 284 -13.59 -15.10 5.52
N TYR A 285 -12.81 -14.02 5.52
CA TYR A 285 -13.02 -12.91 4.60
C TYR A 285 -12.17 -13.13 3.34
N VAL A 286 -12.77 -13.02 2.15
CA VAL A 286 -12.09 -13.17 0.86
C VAL A 286 -12.19 -11.85 0.10
N SER A 287 -11.06 -11.16 -0.10
CA SER A 287 -11.00 -9.95 -0.91
C SER A 287 -9.62 -9.71 -1.51
N PHE A 288 -9.58 -9.40 -2.80
CA PHE A 288 -8.36 -9.13 -3.56
C PHE A 288 -8.16 -7.62 -3.83
N GLY A 289 -8.86 -6.76 -3.09
CA GLY A 289 -8.80 -5.31 -3.26
C GLY A 289 -9.62 -4.80 -4.44
N THR A 290 -9.30 -3.59 -4.90
CA THR A 290 -10.08 -2.88 -5.94
C THR A 290 -9.54 -3.09 -7.35
N ILE A 291 -8.27 -3.48 -7.49
CA ILE A 291 -7.57 -3.58 -8.78
C ILE A 291 -7.37 -5.04 -9.19
N PHE A 292 -7.17 -5.93 -8.21
CA PHE A 292 -6.75 -7.31 -8.46
C PHE A 292 -7.90 -8.28 -8.23
N PHE A 293 -7.90 -9.34 -9.02
CA PHE A 293 -8.82 -10.46 -8.87
C PHE A 293 -8.21 -11.71 -9.53
N PRO A 294 -8.44 -12.93 -9.00
CA PRO A 294 -7.93 -14.15 -9.62
C PRO A 294 -8.32 -14.27 -11.09
N THR A 295 -7.32 -14.37 -11.98
CA THR A 295 -7.54 -14.54 -13.43
C THR A 295 -7.95 -15.96 -13.81
N GLU A 296 -7.88 -16.89 -12.84
CA GLU A 296 -8.24 -18.30 -12.96
C GLU A 296 -9.45 -18.58 -12.05
N PRO A 297 -10.68 -18.22 -12.48
CA PRO A 297 -11.88 -18.28 -11.64
C PRO A 297 -12.18 -19.69 -11.09
N GLN A 298 -11.75 -20.74 -11.78
CA GLN A 298 -11.83 -22.12 -11.32
C GLN A 298 -11.06 -22.37 -10.02
N LYS A 299 -9.91 -21.71 -9.79
CA LYS A 299 -9.15 -21.83 -8.54
C LYS A 299 -9.90 -21.14 -7.40
N LEU A 300 -10.46 -19.96 -7.64
CA LEU A 300 -11.31 -19.28 -6.63
C LEU A 300 -12.55 -20.13 -6.31
N ALA A 301 -13.22 -20.67 -7.33
CA ALA A 301 -14.36 -21.56 -7.15
C ALA A 301 -14.00 -22.77 -6.28
N ALA A 302 -12.91 -23.46 -6.61
CA ALA A 302 -12.42 -24.60 -5.84
C ALA A 302 -12.11 -24.22 -4.37
N PHE A 303 -11.47 -23.07 -4.14
CA PHE A 303 -11.20 -22.59 -2.78
C PHE A 303 -12.49 -22.41 -1.96
N LEU A 304 -13.51 -21.78 -2.55
CA LEU A 304 -14.79 -21.55 -1.90
C LEU A 304 -15.55 -22.86 -1.68
N GLU A 305 -15.51 -23.78 -2.63
CA GLU A 305 -16.10 -25.11 -2.49
C GLU A 305 -15.47 -25.90 -1.33
N ILE A 306 -14.14 -25.86 -1.19
CA ILE A 306 -13.44 -26.47 -0.05
C ILE A 306 -13.90 -25.85 1.28
N ALA A 307 -14.11 -24.52 1.32
CA ALA A 307 -14.63 -23.86 2.51
C ALA A 307 -16.04 -24.33 2.86
N MET A 308 -16.93 -24.49 1.86
CA MET A 308 -18.28 -25.05 2.05
C MET A 308 -18.25 -26.51 2.52
N GLU A 309 -17.41 -27.36 1.92
CA GLU A 309 -17.24 -28.77 2.31
C GLU A 309 -16.77 -28.90 3.76
N LYS A 310 -15.90 -27.98 4.20
CA LYS A 310 -15.43 -27.88 5.58
C LYS A 310 -16.40 -27.18 6.52
N LYS A 311 -17.55 -26.69 6.01
CA LYS A 311 -18.55 -25.92 6.76
C LYS A 311 -17.97 -24.68 7.42
N VAL A 312 -17.04 -24.03 6.73
CA VAL A 312 -16.44 -22.78 7.21
C VAL A 312 -17.26 -21.62 6.64
N PRO A 313 -17.73 -20.69 7.48
CA PRO A 313 -18.45 -19.53 7.00
C PRO A 313 -17.51 -18.54 6.29
N PHE A 314 -18.01 -17.85 5.26
CA PHE A 314 -17.19 -16.87 4.55
C PHE A 314 -17.94 -15.69 3.95
N ILE A 315 -17.24 -14.57 3.81
CA ILE A 315 -17.68 -13.42 3.03
C ILE A 315 -16.77 -13.29 1.81
N LEU A 316 -17.35 -13.30 0.61
CA LEU A 316 -16.66 -13.00 -0.64
C LEU A 316 -16.97 -11.56 -1.08
N ASN A 317 -15.95 -10.71 -1.08
CA ASN A 317 -15.99 -9.40 -1.72
C ASN A 317 -15.59 -9.53 -3.20
N HIS A 318 -16.58 -9.72 -4.06
CA HIS A 318 -16.44 -9.85 -5.51
C HIS A 318 -16.45 -8.48 -6.20
N SER A 319 -15.32 -7.79 -6.12
CA SER A 319 -15.16 -6.43 -6.65
C SER A 319 -14.97 -6.35 -8.19
N SER A 320 -14.60 -7.45 -8.85
CA SER A 320 -14.27 -7.42 -10.28
C SER A 320 -15.48 -7.68 -11.17
N PRO A 321 -15.83 -6.76 -12.10
CA PRO A 321 -16.84 -7.03 -13.11
C PRO A 321 -16.32 -7.90 -14.27
N TYR A 322 -14.99 -8.08 -14.39
CA TYR A 322 -14.35 -8.73 -15.54
C TYR A 322 -14.14 -10.23 -15.37
N PHE A 323 -14.22 -10.73 -14.14
CA PHE A 323 -14.00 -12.14 -13.82
C PHE A 323 -15.24 -12.67 -13.07
N PRO A 324 -16.33 -12.97 -13.79
CA PRO A 324 -17.55 -13.49 -13.16
C PRO A 324 -17.31 -14.87 -12.55
N LEU A 325 -18.04 -15.17 -11.47
CA LEU A 325 -18.08 -16.52 -10.92
C LEU A 325 -18.75 -17.48 -11.91
N PRO A 326 -18.28 -18.74 -12.02
CA PRO A 326 -18.96 -19.76 -12.82
C PRO A 326 -20.41 -19.96 -12.34
N ASP A 327 -21.35 -20.20 -13.27
CA ASP A 327 -22.78 -20.41 -12.94
C ASP A 327 -22.96 -21.53 -11.91
N SER A 328 -22.23 -22.63 -12.08
CA SER A 328 -22.25 -23.79 -11.16
C SER A 328 -21.86 -23.42 -9.73
N LEU A 329 -21.00 -22.42 -9.54
CA LEU A 329 -20.64 -21.91 -8.23
C LEU A 329 -21.71 -20.98 -7.69
N THR A 330 -22.31 -20.14 -8.53
CA THR A 330 -23.38 -19.22 -8.13
C THR A 330 -24.57 -19.96 -7.52
N ASP A 331 -24.96 -21.09 -8.10
CA ASP A 331 -26.03 -21.95 -7.56
C ASP A 331 -25.64 -22.55 -6.21
N LYS A 332 -24.42 -23.04 -6.08
CA LYS A 332 -23.88 -23.59 -4.81
C LYS A 332 -23.84 -22.54 -3.71
N LEU A 333 -23.38 -21.32 -4.01
CA LEU A 333 -23.33 -20.20 -3.07
C LEU A 333 -24.74 -19.80 -2.62
N SER A 334 -25.70 -19.78 -3.54
CA SER A 334 -27.11 -19.48 -3.22
C SER A 334 -27.73 -20.52 -2.28
N GLY A 335 -27.27 -21.77 -2.34
CA GLY A 335 -27.71 -22.86 -1.47
C GLY A 335 -26.96 -22.97 -0.13
N TYR A 336 -25.89 -22.21 0.08
CA TYR A 336 -25.04 -22.31 1.28
C TYR A 336 -25.28 -21.15 2.25
N SER A 337 -26.00 -21.42 3.35
CA SER A 337 -26.43 -20.41 4.34
C SER A 337 -25.31 -19.76 5.15
N ASP A 338 -24.10 -20.31 5.07
CA ASP A 338 -22.92 -19.83 5.77
C ASP A 338 -22.00 -18.99 4.87
N CYS A 339 -22.49 -18.51 3.73
CA CYS A 339 -21.78 -17.52 2.93
C CYS A 339 -22.55 -16.22 2.69
N MET A 340 -21.78 -15.17 2.41
CA MET A 340 -22.28 -13.91 1.89
C MET A 340 -21.40 -13.47 0.72
N VAL A 341 -22.01 -13.09 -0.40
CA VAL A 341 -21.31 -12.52 -1.56
C VAL A 341 -21.75 -11.07 -1.72
N THR A 342 -20.78 -10.16 -1.83
CA THR A 342 -21.03 -8.73 -2.03
C THR A 342 -20.04 -8.15 -3.04
N LYS A 343 -20.40 -7.03 -3.66
CA LYS A 343 -19.51 -6.29 -4.58
C LYS A 343 -18.54 -5.35 -3.85
N TRP A 344 -18.84 -5.02 -2.60
CA TRP A 344 -18.01 -4.14 -1.78
C TRP A 344 -18.25 -4.38 -0.29
N CYS A 345 -17.18 -4.62 0.47
CA CYS A 345 -17.20 -4.70 1.93
C CYS A 345 -16.57 -3.45 2.56
N PRO A 346 -17.14 -2.92 3.66
CA PRO A 346 -16.39 -2.09 4.60
C PRO A 346 -15.33 -2.99 5.27
N GLN A 347 -14.09 -2.92 4.78
CA GLN A 347 -13.06 -3.89 5.12
C GLN A 347 -12.66 -3.84 6.59
N GLN A 348 -12.57 -2.66 7.21
CA GLN A 348 -12.23 -2.56 8.63
C GLN A 348 -13.35 -3.11 9.51
N LEU A 349 -14.61 -2.89 9.16
CA LEU A 349 -15.74 -3.54 9.81
C LEU A 349 -15.63 -5.07 9.77
N VAL A 350 -15.31 -5.65 8.62
CA VAL A 350 -15.20 -7.12 8.52
C VAL A 350 -13.98 -7.63 9.29
N LEU A 351 -12.82 -7.00 9.14
CA LEU A 351 -11.59 -7.44 9.79
C LEU A 351 -11.62 -7.26 11.31
N GLY A 352 -12.21 -6.17 11.81
CA GLY A 352 -12.35 -5.89 13.24
C GLY A 352 -13.46 -6.67 13.93
N HIS A 353 -14.26 -7.44 13.20
CA HIS A 353 -15.31 -8.27 13.78
C HIS A 353 -14.74 -9.57 14.36
N ARG A 354 -15.11 -9.92 15.59
CA ARG A 354 -14.59 -11.10 16.32
C ARG A 354 -14.79 -12.45 15.62
N ALA A 355 -15.87 -12.58 14.83
CA ALA A 355 -16.10 -13.76 14.01
C ALA A 355 -14.98 -13.98 12.97
N THR A 356 -14.34 -12.93 12.48
CA THR A 356 -13.34 -13.00 11.42
C THR A 356 -12.04 -13.57 11.98
N GLY A 357 -11.61 -14.70 11.41
CA GLY A 357 -10.36 -15.38 11.81
C GLY A 357 -9.31 -15.42 10.71
N VAL A 358 -9.74 -15.45 9.45
CA VAL A 358 -8.88 -15.64 8.30
C VAL A 358 -9.21 -14.63 7.22
N PHE A 359 -8.19 -14.02 6.62
CA PHE A 359 -8.30 -13.13 5.48
C PHE A 359 -7.53 -13.69 4.28
N VAL A 360 -8.27 -14.10 3.25
CA VAL A 360 -7.70 -14.45 1.94
C VAL A 360 -7.55 -13.17 1.14
N THR A 361 -6.31 -12.80 0.85
CA THR A 361 -5.98 -11.50 0.29
C THR A 361 -4.92 -11.58 -0.79
N HIS A 362 -4.93 -10.58 -1.68
CA HIS A 362 -3.82 -10.33 -2.60
C HIS A 362 -2.48 -10.00 -1.91
N GLY A 363 -2.47 -9.65 -0.61
CA GLY A 363 -1.25 -9.32 0.12
C GLY A 363 -0.72 -7.89 -0.09
N GLY A 364 -1.49 -6.96 -0.63
CA GLY A 364 -1.07 -5.55 -0.73
C GLY A 364 -0.89 -4.90 0.66
N GLN A 365 0.03 -3.93 0.78
CA GLN A 365 0.47 -3.39 2.07
C GLN A 365 -0.68 -2.88 2.96
N ASN A 366 -1.67 -2.18 2.40
CA ASN A 366 -2.81 -1.67 3.18
C ASN A 366 -3.61 -2.81 3.80
N SER A 367 -3.99 -3.83 3.00
CA SER A 367 -4.71 -5.00 3.49
C SER A 367 -3.92 -5.78 4.54
N VAL A 368 -2.60 -5.92 4.36
CA VAL A 368 -1.74 -6.57 5.36
C VAL A 368 -1.70 -5.77 6.65
N THR A 369 -1.60 -4.45 6.56
CA THR A 369 -1.55 -3.55 7.71
C THR A 369 -2.87 -3.58 8.49
N GLU A 370 -4.01 -3.47 7.82
CA GLU A 370 -5.34 -3.55 8.44
C GLU A 370 -5.57 -4.90 9.11
N ALA A 371 -5.30 -6.01 8.42
CA ALA A 371 -5.49 -7.34 9.00
C ALA A 371 -4.58 -7.61 10.19
N THR A 372 -3.34 -7.13 10.14
CA THR A 372 -2.40 -7.28 11.27
C THR A 372 -2.78 -6.38 12.44
N ALA A 373 -3.34 -5.19 12.19
CA ALA A 373 -3.88 -4.33 13.24
C ALA A 373 -5.09 -4.95 13.94
N GLU A 374 -5.84 -5.83 13.25
CA GLU A 374 -6.97 -6.57 13.81
C GLU A 374 -6.60 -7.99 14.31
N GLY A 375 -5.33 -8.39 14.20
CA GLY A 375 -4.87 -9.71 14.66
C GLY A 375 -5.40 -10.89 13.82
N VAL A 376 -5.78 -10.64 12.56
CA VAL A 376 -6.37 -11.63 11.65
C VAL A 376 -5.28 -12.41 10.90
N LEU A 377 -5.44 -13.73 10.80
CA LEU A 377 -4.54 -14.60 10.05
C LEU A 377 -4.69 -14.35 8.54
N LEU A 378 -3.58 -14.33 7.80
CA LEU A 378 -3.60 -14.07 6.36
C LEU A 378 -3.36 -15.34 5.52
N ILE A 379 -4.09 -15.47 4.41
CA ILE A 379 -3.77 -16.38 3.31
C ILE A 379 -3.50 -15.52 2.08
N CYS A 380 -2.24 -15.41 1.69
CA CYS A 380 -1.79 -14.54 0.61
C CYS A 380 -1.86 -15.25 -0.76
N TRP A 381 -2.46 -14.56 -1.72
CA TRP A 381 -2.54 -14.91 -3.13
C TRP A 381 -1.98 -13.75 -3.97
N PRO A 382 -0.65 -13.58 -4.04
CA PRO A 382 -0.03 -12.40 -4.61
C PRO A 382 -0.09 -12.36 -6.15
N PHE A 383 -0.24 -11.17 -6.72
CA PHE A 383 -0.28 -10.89 -8.17
C PHE A 383 0.97 -10.15 -8.66
N ILE A 384 1.36 -9.05 -8.00
CA ILE A 384 2.49 -8.17 -8.41
C ILE A 384 2.82 -7.14 -7.31
N LEU A 385 3.85 -6.31 -7.54
CA LEU A 385 4.28 -5.19 -6.70
C LEU A 385 4.79 -5.68 -5.33
N ASP A 386 4.33 -5.07 -4.25
CA ASP A 386 4.65 -5.38 -2.87
C ASP A 386 4.01 -6.69 -2.37
N GLN A 387 3.09 -7.28 -3.14
CA GLN A 387 2.28 -8.41 -2.70
C GLN A 387 3.13 -9.67 -2.43
N VAL A 388 4.15 -9.94 -3.25
CA VAL A 388 5.03 -11.11 -3.04
C VAL A 388 5.94 -10.92 -1.84
N THR A 389 6.53 -9.75 -1.69
CA THR A 389 7.39 -9.45 -0.53
C THR A 389 6.57 -9.52 0.75
N ASN A 390 5.33 -9.04 0.72
CA ASN A 390 4.38 -9.18 1.81
C ASN A 390 3.98 -10.63 2.09
N ALA A 391 3.69 -11.43 1.06
CA ALA A 391 3.38 -12.85 1.23
C ALA A 391 4.53 -13.62 1.88
N ALA A 392 5.77 -13.37 1.46
CA ALA A 392 6.96 -13.95 2.08
C ALA A 392 7.15 -13.48 3.53
N ARG A 393 6.92 -12.20 3.80
CA ARG A 393 6.99 -11.66 5.17
C ARG A 393 5.93 -12.28 6.08
N VAL A 394 4.68 -12.35 5.62
CA VAL A 394 3.55 -12.93 6.34
C VAL A 394 3.77 -14.41 6.65
N SER A 395 4.19 -15.19 5.64
CA SER A 395 4.25 -16.65 5.73
C SER A 395 5.53 -17.18 6.36
N ASP A 396 6.68 -16.55 6.10
CA ASP A 396 7.98 -17.05 6.52
C ASP A 396 8.57 -16.31 7.74
N LYS A 397 8.41 -14.99 7.79
CA LYS A 397 9.08 -14.15 8.82
C LYS A 397 8.23 -13.92 10.03
N LEU A 398 7.06 -13.33 9.83
CA LEU A 398 6.14 -12.99 10.90
C LEU A 398 5.37 -14.22 11.39
N GLN A 399 5.26 -15.26 10.55
CA GLN A 399 4.49 -16.46 10.86
C GLN A 399 3.07 -16.10 11.29
N ILE A 400 2.39 -15.24 10.53
CA ILE A 400 1.00 -14.81 10.76
C ILE A 400 0.05 -15.26 9.64
N GLY A 401 0.55 -16.08 8.71
CA GLY A 401 -0.24 -16.54 7.59
C GLY A 401 0.46 -17.57 6.71
N TYR A 402 -0.07 -17.70 5.50
CA TYR A 402 0.35 -18.64 4.46
C TYR A 402 0.41 -17.94 3.10
N GLU A 403 1.13 -18.53 2.15
CA GLU A 403 1.11 -18.15 0.73
C GLU A 403 0.63 -19.34 -0.11
N LEU A 404 -0.23 -19.08 -1.09
CA LEU A 404 -0.68 -20.08 -2.04
C LEU A 404 0.25 -20.09 -3.27
N PHE A 405 1.22 -21.00 -3.30
CA PHE A 405 2.18 -21.10 -4.41
C PHE A 405 1.55 -21.70 -5.66
N GLN A 406 0.58 -22.60 -5.53
CA GLN A 406 -0.12 -23.21 -6.67
C GLN A 406 -1.11 -22.24 -7.33
N ALA A 407 -1.31 -21.08 -6.70
CA ALA A 407 -2.04 -19.96 -7.27
C ALA A 407 -1.23 -19.17 -8.31
N ARG A 408 0.10 -19.37 -8.35
CA ARG A 408 1.00 -18.75 -9.32
C ARG A 408 0.72 -19.25 -10.75
N ASN A 409 1.05 -18.41 -11.73
CA ASN A 409 0.97 -18.73 -13.16
C ASN A 409 2.00 -17.93 -13.96
N GLY A 410 2.19 -18.27 -15.24
CA GLY A 410 3.14 -17.58 -16.11
C GLY A 410 4.57 -17.62 -15.53
N PRO A 411 5.26 -16.48 -15.33
CA PRO A 411 6.61 -16.45 -14.76
C PRO A 411 6.72 -17.12 -13.37
N GLY A 412 5.64 -17.12 -12.59
CA GLY A 412 5.63 -17.70 -11.24
C GLY A 412 5.66 -19.23 -11.18
N LEU A 413 5.61 -19.93 -12.33
CA LEU A 413 5.78 -21.39 -12.42
C LEU A 413 7.25 -21.83 -12.51
N GLN A 414 8.19 -20.88 -12.50
CA GLN A 414 9.59 -21.20 -12.30
C GLN A 414 9.86 -21.69 -10.86
N PRO A 415 10.97 -22.40 -10.60
CA PRO A 415 11.33 -22.85 -9.26
C PRO A 415 11.25 -21.73 -8.21
N ALA A 416 10.39 -21.87 -7.20
CA ALA A 416 10.35 -20.91 -6.11
C ALA A 416 11.37 -21.31 -5.04
N TYR A 417 12.28 -20.41 -4.66
CA TYR A 417 13.36 -20.72 -3.72
C TYR A 417 12.80 -21.22 -2.38
N ARG A 418 11.76 -20.55 -1.87
CA ARG A 418 11.09 -20.89 -0.61
C ARG A 418 10.30 -22.20 -0.67
N LEU A 419 9.86 -22.60 -1.86
CA LEU A 419 9.19 -23.89 -2.09
C LEU A 419 10.19 -25.03 -2.37
N GLY A 420 11.41 -24.71 -2.78
CA GLY A 420 12.44 -25.67 -3.20
C GLY A 420 12.15 -26.38 -4.53
N LYS A 421 11.03 -26.05 -5.20
CA LYS A 421 10.61 -26.60 -6.49
C LYS A 421 9.74 -25.61 -7.26
N ALA A 422 9.50 -25.90 -8.53
CA ALA A 422 8.50 -25.19 -9.32
C ALA A 422 7.09 -25.51 -8.80
N PRO A 423 6.21 -24.51 -8.64
CA PRO A 423 4.78 -24.76 -8.51
C PRO A 423 4.27 -25.48 -9.77
N GLU A 424 3.33 -26.39 -9.60
CA GLU A 424 2.68 -27.09 -10.72
C GLU A 424 1.66 -26.16 -11.39
N GLY A 425 0.99 -25.31 -10.60
CA GLY A 425 0.06 -24.30 -11.08
C GLY A 425 -1.25 -24.86 -11.64
N THR A 426 -1.44 -26.18 -11.60
CA THR A 426 -2.66 -26.87 -12.02
C THR A 426 -3.80 -26.66 -11.03
N LEU A 427 -5.03 -26.91 -11.46
CA LEU A 427 -6.19 -26.83 -10.57
C LEU A 427 -6.11 -27.89 -9.47
N GLU A 428 -5.66 -29.09 -9.80
CA GLU A 428 -5.52 -30.22 -8.88
C GLU A 428 -4.48 -29.92 -7.78
N ALA A 429 -3.32 -29.38 -8.16
CA ALA A 429 -2.29 -28.98 -7.20
C ALA A 429 -2.78 -27.83 -6.32
N PHE A 430 -3.52 -26.87 -6.90
CA PHE A 430 -4.14 -25.78 -6.14
C PHE A 430 -5.17 -26.30 -5.15
N ILE A 431 -6.06 -27.22 -5.54
CA ILE A 431 -7.04 -27.85 -4.64
C ILE A 431 -6.34 -28.52 -3.47
N ALA A 432 -5.29 -29.30 -3.73
CA ALA A 432 -4.53 -29.98 -2.69
C ALA A 432 -3.85 -28.98 -1.72
N GLU A 433 -3.24 -27.92 -2.25
CA GLU A 433 -2.64 -26.85 -1.42
C GLU A 433 -3.71 -26.12 -0.60
N ALA A 434 -4.83 -25.71 -1.20
CA ALA A 434 -5.91 -25.00 -0.53
C ALA A 434 -6.54 -25.84 0.59
N GLN A 435 -6.78 -27.14 0.35
CA GLN A 435 -7.25 -28.08 1.38
C GLN A 435 -6.27 -28.18 2.55
N GLN A 436 -4.97 -28.27 2.26
CA GLN A 436 -3.92 -28.34 3.27
C GLN A 436 -3.84 -27.02 4.08
N VAL A 437 -3.81 -25.88 3.40
CA VAL A 437 -3.71 -24.56 4.02
C VAL A 437 -4.92 -24.26 4.89
N LEU A 438 -6.15 -24.53 4.42
CA LEU A 438 -7.36 -24.35 5.24
C LEU A 438 -7.35 -25.28 6.45
N SER A 439 -6.92 -26.53 6.30
CA SER A 439 -6.81 -27.46 7.43
C SER A 439 -5.78 -26.99 8.47
N LYS A 440 -4.67 -26.39 8.04
CA LYS A 440 -3.69 -25.77 8.94
C LYS A 440 -4.22 -24.49 9.59
N ALA A 441 -4.87 -23.63 8.82
CA ALA A 441 -5.42 -22.35 9.26
C ALA A 441 -6.47 -22.51 10.38
N PHE A 442 -7.27 -23.58 10.32
CA PHE A 442 -8.25 -23.93 11.37
C PHE A 442 -7.76 -25.03 12.32
N GLY A 443 -6.45 -25.30 12.36
CA GLY A 443 -5.81 -26.24 13.27
C GLY A 443 -4.75 -25.57 14.16
N ASP A 444 -3.90 -26.37 14.80
CA ASP A 444 -2.90 -25.91 15.77
C ASP A 444 -1.90 -24.88 15.19
N ASP A 445 -1.50 -25.05 13.93
CA ASP A 445 -0.62 -24.08 13.25
C ASP A 445 -1.31 -22.72 13.08
N GLY A 446 -2.57 -22.73 12.67
CA GLY A 446 -3.42 -21.55 12.58
C GLY A 446 -3.58 -20.83 13.91
N MET A 447 -3.88 -21.55 15.00
CA MET A 447 -3.97 -20.96 16.34
C MET A 447 -2.66 -20.28 16.76
N ARG A 448 -1.50 -20.89 16.46
CA ARG A 448 -0.20 -20.24 16.72
C ARG A 448 0.01 -18.98 15.88
N LYS A 449 -0.37 -19.01 14.59
CA LYS A 449 -0.25 -17.86 13.68
C LYS A 449 -1.20 -16.72 14.07
N ILE A 450 -2.42 -17.01 14.52
CA ILE A 450 -3.35 -16.03 15.11
C ILE A 450 -2.73 -15.40 16.36
N ALA A 451 -2.17 -16.20 17.27
CA ALA A 451 -1.49 -15.66 18.45
C ALA A 451 -0.27 -14.76 18.09
N ASN A 452 0.44 -15.06 17.01
CA ASN A 452 1.49 -14.18 16.48
C ASN A 452 0.90 -12.88 15.92
N ALA A 453 -0.20 -12.95 15.18
CA ALA A 453 -0.90 -11.77 14.63
C ALA A 453 -1.41 -10.86 15.77
N GLN A 454 -1.99 -11.43 16.82
CA GLN A 454 -2.44 -10.69 18.01
C GLN A 454 -1.28 -10.02 18.77
N ARG A 455 -0.10 -10.64 18.82
CA ARG A 455 1.10 -10.00 19.38
C ARG A 455 1.55 -8.80 18.54
N LEU A 456 1.47 -8.88 17.21
CA LEU A 456 1.73 -7.74 16.34
C LEU A 456 0.66 -6.66 16.45
N GLN A 457 -0.62 -7.01 16.56
CA GLN A 457 -1.71 -6.07 16.86
C GLN A 457 -1.39 -5.25 18.11
N GLN A 458 -0.93 -5.89 19.19
CA GLN A 458 -0.54 -5.19 20.42
C GLN A 458 0.62 -4.22 20.19
N GLN A 459 1.63 -4.60 19.40
CA GLN A 459 2.74 -3.71 19.05
C GLN A 459 2.26 -2.53 18.20
N ILE A 460 1.42 -2.78 17.20
CA ILE A 460 0.83 -1.77 16.32
C ILE A 460 0.03 -0.75 17.13
N ALA A 461 -0.76 -1.20 18.10
CA ALA A 461 -1.54 -0.31 18.98
C ALA A 461 -0.67 0.68 19.78
N GLN A 462 0.61 0.37 20.02
CA GLN A 462 1.54 1.24 20.74
C GLN A 462 2.30 2.22 19.85
N THR A 463 2.25 2.07 18.53
CA THR A 463 3.04 2.88 17.58
C THR A 463 2.70 4.37 17.60
N TRP A 464 1.46 4.71 17.94
CA TRP A 464 0.95 6.08 18.07
C TRP A 464 0.80 6.56 19.53
N SER A 465 1.24 5.75 20.51
CA SER A 465 1.35 6.22 21.89
C SER A 465 2.31 7.41 22.00
N GLU A 466 2.30 8.12 23.13
CA GLU A 466 3.17 9.28 23.39
C GLU A 466 4.65 9.02 23.05
N ASN A 467 5.13 7.79 23.27
CA ASN A 467 6.51 7.38 22.99
C ASN A 467 6.65 6.40 21.83
N GLY A 468 5.57 6.20 21.06
CA GLY A 468 5.49 5.26 19.95
C GLY A 468 6.38 5.66 18.77
N SER A 469 6.79 4.66 17.98
CA SER A 469 7.69 4.86 16.83
C SER A 469 7.13 5.83 15.79
N SER A 470 5.83 5.77 15.54
CA SER A 470 5.18 6.53 14.47
C SER A 470 4.91 7.97 14.91
N ARG A 471 4.58 8.17 16.19
CA ARG A 471 4.55 9.50 16.80
C ARG A 471 5.91 10.18 16.69
N LYS A 472 6.98 9.50 17.11
CA LYS A 472 8.36 10.00 16.98
C LYS A 472 8.77 10.28 15.54
N ALA A 473 8.32 9.46 14.59
CA ALA A 473 8.60 9.67 13.17
C ALA A 473 7.95 10.98 12.66
N VAL A 474 6.68 11.23 13.00
CA VAL A 474 5.98 12.48 12.67
C VAL A 474 6.61 13.68 13.38
N ASP A 475 6.92 13.56 14.67
CA ASP A 475 7.60 14.63 15.41
C ASP A 475 8.97 14.96 14.78
N GLY A 476 9.68 13.95 14.28
CA GLY A 476 10.92 14.11 13.51
C GLY A 476 10.71 14.91 12.22
N ILE A 477 9.64 14.65 11.46
CA ILE A 477 9.26 15.43 10.27
C ILE A 477 8.95 16.89 10.65
N ILE A 478 8.20 17.11 11.73
CA ILE A 478 7.82 18.45 12.20
C ILE A 478 9.05 19.24 12.68
N ALA A 479 9.93 18.62 13.47
CA ALA A 479 11.19 19.24 13.91
C ALA A 479 12.08 19.62 12.72
N SER A 480 12.04 18.81 11.67
CA SER A 480 12.71 19.04 10.39
C SER A 480 12.28 20.34 9.70
N ILE A 481 11.03 20.76 9.88
CA ILE A 481 10.49 22.06 9.41
C ILE A 481 11.00 23.21 10.30
N MET A 482 10.98 23.05 11.62
CA MET A 482 11.37 24.11 12.55
C MET A 482 12.87 24.47 12.46
N GLN A 483 13.73 23.48 12.19
CA GLN A 483 15.17 23.72 12.11
C GLN A 483 15.55 24.60 10.91
N SER A 484 14.82 24.54 9.79
CA SER A 484 15.08 25.42 8.63
C SER A 484 14.83 26.91 8.91
N ASP A 485 13.96 27.25 9.87
CA ASP A 485 13.70 28.64 10.26
C ASP A 485 14.79 29.20 11.19
N SER A 486 15.56 28.34 11.87
CA SER A 486 16.62 28.78 12.81
C SER A 486 17.94 29.11 12.11
N SER A 487 18.26 28.43 10.99
CA SER A 487 19.48 28.68 10.21
C SER A 487 19.46 30.00 9.42
N SER A 488 18.26 30.55 9.15
CA SER A 488 18.10 31.85 8.49
C SER A 488 18.18 33.05 9.44
N GLY A 489 18.07 32.82 10.75
CA GLY A 489 18.02 33.90 11.76
C GLY A 489 19.34 34.24 12.46
N PHE A 490 20.25 33.27 12.65
CA PHE A 490 21.42 33.49 13.52
C PHE A 490 22.78 33.48 12.79
N PHE A 491 22.97 32.65 11.76
CA PHE A 491 24.24 32.57 11.03
C PHE A 491 24.35 33.50 9.82
N GLY A 492 23.22 33.91 9.21
CA GLY A 492 23.22 34.88 8.10
C GLY A 492 23.69 36.28 8.48
N ALA A 493 23.67 36.62 9.78
CA ALA A 493 24.18 37.89 10.29
C ALA A 493 25.67 37.87 10.65
N LEU A 494 26.27 36.68 10.87
CA LEU A 494 27.69 36.57 11.26
C LEU A 494 28.65 36.50 10.06
N THR A 495 28.18 36.05 8.89
CA THR A 495 28.99 36.02 7.66
C THR A 495 28.95 37.31 6.86
N ALA A 496 28.22 38.33 7.31
CA ALA A 496 28.28 39.68 6.76
C ALA A 496 29.33 40.57 7.49
N TRP A 497 30.03 40.04 8.49
CA TRP A 497 31.01 40.76 9.33
C TRP A 497 32.34 40.00 9.54
N LEU A 498 32.66 39.05 8.66
CA LEU A 498 33.99 38.46 8.46
C LEU A 498 34.23 38.35 6.96
#